data_AF-A0A1T2L939-F1
#
_entry.id   AF-A0A1T2L939-F1
#
_cell.length_a   1.000
_cell.length_b   1.000
_cell.length_c   1.000
_cell.angle_alpha   90.00
_cell.angle_beta   90.00
_cell.angle_gamma   90.00
#
_symmetry.space_group_name_H-M   'P 1'
#
loop_
_entity.id
_entity.type
_entity.pdbx_description
1 polymer ?
#
loop_
_entity_poly.entity_id
_entity_poly.type
_entity_poly.pdbx_seq_one_letter_code
_entity_poly.pdbx_strand_id
1 'polypeptide(L)'
;GDSFYLPLAESDSLSPEILKGLEQFRLVCIDDIDSICGEQNWEESLFHLYNRIRENSGFLVVSATSAPRGVNIKLEDLKSRLMWGAVYQLQPLEDEEKAVLLMQLAAERGMQLQTDAAAYLIKRCARDTGYLVESIESLDRYSLARQRKLTIPLLSEWLQHNQAL
;
A
#
# COMPACT_ATOMS: atom_id res chain seq x y z
N GLY A 1 -14.09 -5.18 15.18
CA GLY A 1 -15.12 -4.21 14.79
C GLY A 1 -15.10 -4.17 13.29
N ASP A 2 -16.26 -4.26 12.66
CA ASP A 2 -16.33 -4.61 11.24
C ASP A 2 -15.75 -3.50 10.36
N SER A 3 -14.81 -3.88 9.50
CA SER A 3 -14.10 -3.02 8.56
C SER A 3 -14.23 -3.59 7.15
N PHE A 4 -14.27 -2.71 6.15
CA PHE A 4 -14.31 -3.09 4.75
C PHE A 4 -13.14 -2.44 4.00
N TYR A 5 -12.48 -3.19 3.13
CA TYR A 5 -11.42 -2.71 2.24
C TYR A 5 -11.85 -2.88 0.79
N LEU A 6 -11.69 -1.82 0.01
CA LEU A 6 -12.03 -1.80 -1.42
C LEU A 6 -10.85 -1.24 -2.23
N PRO A 7 -10.16 -2.07 -3.03
CA PRO A 7 -9.13 -1.61 -3.95
C PRO A 7 -9.77 -1.10 -5.25
N LEU A 8 -9.71 0.20 -5.53
CA LEU A 8 -10.23 0.74 -6.81
C LEU A 8 -9.24 0.62 -7.97
N ALA A 9 -8.02 0.12 -7.75
CA ALA A 9 -7.14 -0.31 -8.84
C ALA A 9 -7.80 -1.37 -9.75
N GLU A 10 -8.80 -2.09 -9.25
CA GLU A 10 -9.56 -3.11 -10.00
C GLU A 10 -10.95 -2.59 -10.44
N SER A 11 -11.16 -1.27 -10.48
CA SER A 11 -12.46 -0.64 -10.77
C SER A 11 -13.09 -1.08 -12.09
N ASP A 12 -12.29 -1.43 -13.09
CA ASP A 12 -12.75 -1.95 -14.39
C ASP A 12 -13.60 -3.23 -14.28
N SER A 13 -13.39 -4.01 -13.22
CA SER A 13 -14.13 -5.24 -12.93
C SER A 13 -15.30 -5.04 -11.96
N LEU A 14 -15.47 -3.81 -11.46
CA LEU A 14 -16.42 -3.44 -10.42
C LEU A 14 -17.49 -2.48 -10.96
N SER A 15 -18.55 -2.32 -10.18
CA SER A 15 -19.60 -1.33 -10.45
C SER A 15 -19.67 -0.35 -9.28
N PRO A 16 -19.96 0.95 -9.51
CA PRO A 16 -20.15 1.94 -8.44
C PRO A 16 -21.18 1.52 -7.37
N GLU A 17 -22.11 0.63 -7.74
CA GLU A 17 -23.09 0.04 -6.83
C GLU A 17 -22.47 -0.69 -5.63
N ILE A 18 -21.22 -1.17 -5.74
CA ILE A 18 -20.48 -1.80 -4.63
C ILE A 18 -20.31 -0.86 -3.43
N LEU A 19 -20.34 0.45 -3.66
CA LEU A 19 -20.24 1.46 -2.60
C LEU A 19 -21.53 1.60 -1.77
N LYS A 20 -22.64 1.01 -2.21
CA LYS A 20 -23.91 1.04 -1.45
C LYS A 20 -23.89 0.01 -0.33
N GLY A 21 -24.37 0.40 0.86
CA GLY A 21 -24.41 -0.46 2.03
C GLY A 21 -23.07 -0.53 2.78
N LEU A 22 -21.98 0.01 2.24
CA LEU A 22 -20.70 0.05 2.95
C LEU A 22 -20.75 0.92 4.21
N GLU A 23 -21.72 1.83 4.31
CA GLU A 23 -21.97 2.62 5.52
C GLU A 23 -22.39 1.81 6.76
N GLN A 24 -22.68 0.51 6.59
CA GLN A 24 -22.94 -0.40 7.72
C GLN A 24 -21.66 -0.77 8.49
N PHE A 25 -20.49 -0.63 7.85
CA PHE A 25 -19.20 -0.90 8.46
C PHE A 25 -18.73 0.31 9.27
N ARG A 26 -18.07 0.07 10.40
CA ARG A 26 -17.53 1.14 11.24
C ARG A 26 -16.34 1.83 10.57
N LEU A 27 -15.55 1.09 9.80
CA LEU A 27 -14.40 1.58 9.06
C LEU A 27 -14.49 1.10 7.60
N VAL A 28 -14.42 2.04 6.67
CA VAL A 28 -14.31 1.75 5.24
C VAL A 28 -12.99 2.32 4.74
N CYS A 29 -12.18 1.49 4.11
CA CYS A 29 -10.94 1.87 3.46
C CYS A 29 -11.10 1.71 1.95
N ILE A 30 -10.89 2.79 1.20
CA ILE A 30 -10.94 2.79 -0.25
C ILE A 30 -9.57 3.15 -0.78
N ASP A 31 -8.92 2.20 -1.45
CA ASP A 31 -7.61 2.40 -2.05
C ASP A 31 -7.74 2.95 -3.47
N ASP A 32 -6.74 3.70 -3.91
CA ASP A 32 -6.53 4.11 -5.30
C ASP A 32 -7.71 4.85 -5.93
N ILE A 33 -8.25 5.87 -5.24
CA ILE A 33 -9.39 6.65 -5.78
C ILE A 33 -9.06 7.39 -7.08
N ASP A 34 -7.76 7.53 -7.43
CA ASP A 34 -7.34 8.09 -8.71
C ASP A 34 -7.88 7.29 -9.90
N SER A 35 -8.06 5.97 -9.73
CA SER A 35 -8.53 5.05 -10.78
C SER A 35 -9.92 5.38 -11.30
N ILE A 36 -10.76 6.03 -10.48
CA ILE A 36 -12.15 6.38 -10.82
C ILE A 36 -12.34 7.87 -11.13
N CYS A 37 -11.26 8.64 -11.17
CA CYS A 37 -11.33 10.09 -11.37
C CYS A 37 -11.76 10.44 -12.80
N GLY A 38 -12.74 11.33 -12.94
CA GLY A 38 -13.36 11.67 -14.20
C GLY A 38 -14.56 10.79 -14.58
N GLU A 39 -14.80 9.70 -13.85
CA GLU A 39 -15.98 8.85 -14.05
C GLU A 39 -17.13 9.33 -13.17
N GLN A 40 -18.06 10.07 -13.77
CA GLN A 40 -19.16 10.73 -13.06
C GLN A 40 -19.93 9.79 -12.10
N ASN A 41 -20.28 8.59 -12.56
CA ASN A 41 -21.05 7.64 -11.75
C ASN A 41 -20.29 7.18 -10.50
N TRP A 42 -18.97 6.99 -10.61
CA TRP A 42 -18.12 6.62 -9.48
C TRP A 42 -17.95 7.78 -8.51
N GLU A 43 -17.67 8.97 -9.01
CA GLU A 43 -17.51 10.17 -8.18
C GLU A 43 -18.79 10.49 -7.39
N GLU A 44 -19.97 10.43 -8.03
CA GLU A 44 -21.26 10.61 -7.36
C GLU A 44 -21.51 9.53 -6.30
N SER A 45 -21.21 8.26 -6.62
CA SER A 45 -21.40 7.15 -5.68
C SER A 45 -20.49 7.26 -4.46
N LEU A 46 -19.24 7.67 -4.65
CA LEU A 46 -18.28 7.92 -3.57
C LEU A 46 -18.70 9.12 -2.72
N PHE A 47 -19.21 10.20 -3.34
CA PHE A 47 -19.75 11.33 -2.62
C PHE A 47 -20.93 10.94 -1.72
N HIS A 48 -21.86 10.12 -2.24
CA HIS A 48 -22.98 9.64 -1.45
C HIS A 48 -22.53 8.71 -0.32
N LEU A 49 -21.56 7.82 -0.56
CA LEU A 49 -20.98 6.97 0.49
C LEU A 49 -20.35 7.82 1.60
N TYR A 50 -19.58 8.85 1.25
CA TYR A 50 -18.98 9.77 2.22
C TYR A 50 -20.05 10.34 3.17
N ASN A 51 -21.15 10.87 2.62
CA ASN A 51 -22.21 11.46 3.41
C ASN A 51 -22.87 10.42 4.33
N ARG A 52 -23.19 9.21 3.81
CA ARG A 52 -23.78 8.12 4.62
C ARG A 52 -22.88 7.65 5.76
N ILE A 53 -21.58 7.46 5.51
CA ILE A 53 -20.61 7.09 6.56
C ILE A 53 -20.57 8.16 7.64
N ARG A 54 -20.55 9.44 7.25
CA ARG A 54 -20.53 10.57 8.18
C ARG A 54 -21.79 10.63 9.03
N GLU A 55 -22.96 10.43 8.44
CA GLU A 55 -24.25 10.36 9.15
C GLU A 55 -24.28 9.21 10.18
N ASN A 56 -23.69 8.07 9.83
CA ASN A 56 -23.57 6.90 10.71
C ASN A 56 -22.41 7.00 11.72
N SER A 57 -21.69 8.13 11.78
CA SER A 57 -20.50 8.30 12.63
C SER A 57 -19.42 7.23 12.40
N GLY A 58 -19.32 6.71 11.18
CA GLY A 58 -18.26 5.80 10.76
C GLY A 58 -16.99 6.52 10.34
N PHE A 59 -15.96 5.74 10.00
CA PHE A 59 -14.68 6.23 9.52
C PHE A 59 -14.50 5.85 8.05
N LEU A 60 -14.11 6.82 7.23
CA LEU A 60 -13.70 6.61 5.84
C LEU A 60 -12.22 6.99 5.72
N VAL A 61 -11.41 6.05 5.26
CA VAL A 61 -10.02 6.28 4.88
C VAL A 61 -9.93 6.08 3.37
N VAL A 62 -9.29 7.02 2.69
CA VAL A 62 -9.06 6.94 1.25
C VAL A 62 -7.58 7.14 0.96
N SER A 63 -7.08 6.48 -0.08
CA SER A 63 -5.74 6.74 -0.61
C SER A 63 -5.82 7.33 -2.01
N ALA A 64 -4.80 8.12 -2.35
CA ALA A 64 -4.58 8.69 -3.67
C ALA A 64 -3.08 8.96 -3.83
N THR A 65 -2.60 8.94 -5.07
CA THR A 65 -1.25 9.30 -5.49
C THR A 65 -0.98 10.80 -5.40
N SER A 66 -2.04 11.62 -5.40
CA SER A 66 -1.97 13.08 -5.33
C SER A 66 -2.82 13.64 -4.19
N ALA A 67 -2.42 14.80 -3.65
CA ALA A 67 -3.25 15.50 -2.68
C ALA A 67 -4.63 15.86 -3.29
N PRO A 68 -5.71 15.97 -2.50
CA PRO A 68 -7.07 16.19 -3.02
C PRO A 68 -7.23 17.39 -3.98
N ARG A 69 -6.34 18.40 -3.89
CA ARG A 69 -6.31 19.53 -4.82
C ARG A 69 -5.84 19.15 -6.23
N GLY A 70 -4.87 18.22 -6.31
CA GLY A 70 -4.24 17.75 -7.53
C GLY A 70 -4.92 16.53 -8.17
N VAL A 71 -5.76 15.80 -7.43
CA VAL A 71 -6.59 14.73 -7.99
C VAL A 71 -7.60 15.32 -8.99
N ASN A 72 -7.72 14.69 -10.16
CA ASN A 72 -8.57 15.13 -11.28
C ASN A 72 -10.06 14.76 -11.08
N ILE A 73 -10.57 14.92 -9.86
CA ILE A 73 -12.00 14.74 -9.56
C ILE A 73 -12.78 15.88 -10.20
N LYS A 74 -13.83 15.54 -10.96
CA LYS A 74 -14.68 16.51 -11.67
C LYS A 74 -15.80 17.05 -10.78
N LEU A 75 -16.33 16.23 -9.87
CA LEU A 75 -17.36 16.60 -8.94
C LEU A 75 -16.81 17.48 -7.81
N GLU A 76 -17.10 18.78 -7.87
CA GLU A 76 -16.59 19.78 -6.90
C GLU A 76 -17.01 19.48 -5.45
N ASP A 77 -18.19 18.89 -5.26
CA ASP A 77 -18.69 18.49 -3.95
C ASP A 77 -17.84 17.38 -3.32
N LEU A 78 -17.49 16.34 -4.09
CA LEU A 78 -16.59 15.28 -3.64
C LEU A 78 -15.22 15.85 -3.29
N LYS A 79 -14.67 16.70 -4.15
CA LYS A 79 -13.37 17.36 -3.92
C LYS A 79 -13.38 18.16 -2.62
N SER A 80 -14.47 18.88 -2.36
CA SER A 80 -14.65 19.66 -1.12
C SER A 80 -14.72 18.76 0.12
N ARG A 81 -15.39 17.60 0.04
CA ARG A 81 -15.42 16.61 1.13
C ARG A 81 -14.04 16.04 1.44
N LEU A 82 -13.28 15.66 0.42
CA LEU A 82 -11.92 15.14 0.59
C LEU A 82 -10.97 16.17 1.20
N MET A 83 -11.12 17.46 0.85
CA MET A 83 -10.34 18.54 1.46
C MET A 83 -10.75 18.87 2.91
N TRP A 84 -11.97 18.55 3.31
CA TRP A 84 -12.45 18.80 4.68
C TRP A 84 -11.94 17.77 5.68
N GLY A 85 -11.61 16.56 5.21
CA GLY A 85 -10.98 15.51 6.01
C GLY A 85 -9.52 15.81 6.37
N ALA A 86 -8.96 15.01 7.28
CA ALA A 86 -7.53 15.05 7.57
C ALA A 86 -6.76 14.48 6.37
N VAL A 87 -5.86 15.27 5.80
CA VAL A 87 -5.03 14.89 4.66
C VAL A 87 -3.60 14.72 5.13
N TYR A 88 -3.05 13.53 4.92
CA TYR A 88 -1.66 13.19 5.24
C TYR A 88 -0.94 12.80 3.97
N GLN A 89 0.28 13.30 3.80
CA GLN A 89 1.17 12.86 2.74
C GLN A 89 2.07 11.76 3.29
N LEU A 90 1.95 10.56 2.73
CA LEU A 90 2.91 9.48 3.00
C LEU A 90 4.24 9.84 2.34
N GLN A 91 5.29 9.94 3.15
CA GLN A 91 6.65 10.09 2.64
C GLN A 91 7.22 8.71 2.33
N PRO A 92 7.95 8.56 1.21
CA PRO A 92 8.73 7.36 1.00
C PRO A 92 9.77 7.22 2.11
N LEU A 93 10.13 5.98 2.43
CA LEU A 93 11.20 5.71 3.38
C LEU A 93 12.55 6.10 2.79
N GLU A 94 13.40 6.71 3.61
CA GLU A 94 14.82 6.88 3.30
C GLU A 94 15.57 5.56 3.42
N ASP A 95 16.79 5.47 2.86
CA ASP A 95 17.53 4.20 2.83
C ASP A 95 17.86 3.67 4.23
N GLU A 96 18.12 4.55 5.20
CA GLU A 96 18.30 4.16 6.59
C GLU A 96 17.03 3.54 7.19
N GLU A 97 15.86 4.11 6.88
CA GLU A 97 14.56 3.63 7.36
C GLU A 97 14.16 2.32 6.69
N LYS A 98 14.44 2.18 5.38
CA LYS A 98 14.32 0.90 4.66
C LYS A 98 15.18 -0.17 5.30
N ALA A 99 16.41 0.15 5.71
CA ALA A 99 17.28 -0.83 6.36
C ALA A 99 16.68 -1.32 7.68
N VAL A 100 16.14 -0.40 8.49
CA VAL A 100 15.43 -0.75 9.73
C VAL A 100 14.21 -1.63 9.45
N LEU A 101 13.39 -1.26 8.46
CA LEU A 101 12.23 -2.05 8.04
C LEU A 101 12.63 -3.48 7.64
N LEU A 102 13.67 -3.64 6.82
CA LEU A 102 14.11 -4.96 6.37
C LEU A 102 14.64 -5.82 7.51
N MET A 103 15.37 -5.22 8.45
CA MET A 103 15.84 -5.92 9.65
C MET A 103 14.67 -6.37 10.54
N GLN A 104 13.64 -5.54 10.69
CA GLN A 104 12.42 -5.89 11.42
C GLN A 104 11.65 -7.04 10.75
N LEU A 105 11.39 -6.94 9.46
CA LEU A 105 10.68 -7.97 8.69
C LEU A 105 11.42 -9.32 8.68
N ALA A 106 12.75 -9.29 8.65
CA ALA A 106 13.58 -10.48 8.78
C ALA A 106 13.47 -11.08 10.19
N ALA A 107 13.53 -10.25 11.23
CA ALA A 107 13.44 -10.68 12.62
C ALA A 107 12.07 -11.31 12.95
N GLU A 108 10.98 -10.74 12.43
CA GLU A 108 9.62 -11.31 12.55
C GLU A 108 9.51 -12.72 11.95
N ARG A 109 10.34 -13.02 10.95
CA ARG A 109 10.45 -14.34 10.30
C ARG A 109 11.51 -15.24 10.95
N GLY A 110 12.11 -14.82 12.06
CA GLY A 110 13.17 -15.57 12.76
C GLY A 110 14.54 -15.53 12.06
N MET A 111 14.71 -14.68 11.05
CA MET A 111 15.98 -14.46 10.37
C MET A 111 16.76 -13.30 11.01
N GLN A 112 18.09 -13.40 11.04
CA GLN A 112 18.95 -12.29 11.44
C GLN A 112 19.56 -11.64 10.19
N LEU A 113 19.05 -10.45 9.83
CA LEU A 113 19.64 -9.62 8.78
C LEU A 113 20.52 -8.54 9.43
N GLN A 114 21.82 -8.56 9.14
CA GLN A 114 22.77 -7.56 9.62
C GLN A 114 22.63 -6.25 8.83
N THR A 115 22.98 -5.11 9.45
CA THR A 115 22.90 -3.79 8.81
C THR A 115 23.59 -3.73 7.45
N ASP A 116 24.81 -4.27 7.35
CA ASP A 116 25.59 -4.28 6.11
C ASP A 116 24.92 -5.11 5.01
N ALA A 117 24.22 -6.18 5.40
CA ALA A 117 23.47 -7.04 4.51
C ALA A 117 22.17 -6.38 4.03
N ALA A 118 21.49 -5.62 4.90
CA ALA A 118 20.35 -4.79 4.53
C ALA A 118 20.75 -3.66 3.57
N ALA A 119 21.84 -2.95 3.87
CA ALA A 119 22.40 -1.90 2.99
C ALA A 119 22.81 -2.47 1.62
N TYR A 120 23.38 -3.69 1.60
CA TYR A 120 23.69 -4.39 0.37
C TYR A 120 22.44 -4.68 -0.48
N LEU A 121 21.34 -5.14 0.14
CA LEU A 121 20.07 -5.37 -0.56
C LEU A 121 19.51 -4.09 -1.12
N ILE A 122 19.43 -3.02 -0.33
CA ILE A 122 18.90 -1.73 -0.76
C ILE A 122 19.65 -1.22 -1.99
N LYS A 123 20.99 -1.23 -1.94
CA LYS A 123 21.84 -0.78 -3.06
C LYS A 123 21.65 -1.60 -4.34
N ARG A 124 21.28 -2.88 -4.24
CA ARG A 124 21.14 -3.80 -5.38
C ARG A 124 19.70 -3.94 -5.89
N CYS A 125 18.71 -3.66 -5.04
CA CYS A 125 17.30 -3.96 -5.27
C CYS A 125 16.42 -2.72 -5.39
N ALA A 126 16.97 -1.49 -5.33
CA ALA A 126 16.23 -0.22 -5.23
C ALA A 126 15.24 0.04 -6.39
N ARG A 127 14.12 -0.70 -6.43
CA ARG A 127 13.03 -0.51 -7.39
C ARG A 127 11.77 0.03 -6.70
N ASP A 128 11.51 -0.32 -5.44
CA ASP A 128 10.55 0.32 -4.54
C ASP A 128 10.57 -0.42 -3.18
N THR A 129 9.89 0.11 -2.16
CA THR A 129 9.81 -0.54 -0.83
C THR A 129 9.05 -1.87 -0.88
N GLY A 130 8.01 -1.99 -1.71
CA GLY A 130 7.26 -3.24 -1.91
C GLY A 130 8.15 -4.37 -2.42
N TYR A 131 8.98 -4.11 -3.44
CA TYR A 131 9.97 -5.08 -3.92
C TYR A 131 10.95 -5.52 -2.82
N LEU A 132 11.37 -4.60 -1.94
CA LEU A 132 12.24 -4.94 -0.80
C LEU A 132 11.52 -5.85 0.21
N VAL A 133 10.24 -5.62 0.47
CA VAL A 133 9.41 -6.50 1.33
C VAL A 133 9.29 -7.90 0.71
N GLU A 134 8.93 -8.00 -0.57
CA GLU A 134 8.85 -9.27 -1.30
C GLU A 134 10.19 -10.01 -1.32
N SER A 135 11.29 -9.27 -1.45
CA SER A 135 12.65 -9.82 -1.41
C SER A 135 12.93 -10.53 -0.09
N ILE A 136 12.48 -10.00 1.06
CA ILE A 136 12.62 -10.67 2.35
C ILE A 136 11.88 -12.00 2.39
N GLU A 137 10.68 -12.07 1.81
CA GLU A 137 9.90 -13.32 1.75
C GLU A 137 10.55 -14.37 0.85
N SER A 138 11.07 -13.94 -0.30
CA SER A 138 11.80 -14.80 -1.22
C SER A 138 13.11 -15.30 -0.58
N LEU A 139 13.81 -14.42 0.14
CA LEU A 139 15.04 -14.75 0.85
C LEU A 139 14.81 -15.75 1.98
N ASP A 140 13.70 -15.64 2.71
CA ASP A 140 13.34 -16.60 3.74
C ASP A 140 13.24 -18.02 3.18
N ARG A 141 12.46 -18.18 2.11
CA ARG A 141 12.32 -19.47 1.40
C ARG A 141 13.67 -19.99 0.89
N TYR A 142 14.49 -19.11 0.33
CA TYR A 142 15.81 -19.48 -0.22
C TYR A 142 16.82 -19.90 0.85
N SER A 143 16.85 -19.15 1.96
CA SER A 143 17.67 -19.38 3.14
C SER A 143 17.34 -20.72 3.80
N LEU A 144 16.04 -20.99 3.98
CA LEU A 144 15.53 -22.25 4.53
C LEU A 144 15.89 -23.45 3.65
N ALA A 145 15.68 -23.34 2.34
CA ALA A 145 15.99 -24.42 1.39
C ALA A 145 17.48 -24.82 1.40
N ARG A 146 18.37 -23.87 1.72
CA ARG A 146 19.82 -24.10 1.81
C ARG A 146 20.33 -24.33 3.23
N GLN A 147 19.47 -24.16 4.24
CA GLN A 147 19.83 -24.19 5.66
C GLN A 147 21.02 -23.25 5.99
N ARG A 148 21.06 -22.07 5.37
CA ARG A 148 22.16 -21.10 5.52
C ARG A 148 21.66 -19.79 6.10
N LYS A 149 22.44 -19.18 7.00
CA LYS A 149 22.12 -17.86 7.55
C LYS A 149 22.19 -16.77 6.48
N LEU A 150 21.37 -15.72 6.64
CA LEU A 150 21.44 -14.51 5.82
C LEU A 150 22.80 -13.82 6.00
N THR A 151 23.59 -13.84 4.94
CA THR A 151 24.92 -13.25 4.84
C THR A 151 25.07 -12.63 3.47
N ILE A 152 25.95 -11.63 3.30
CA ILE A 152 26.17 -10.99 2.00
C ILE A 152 26.47 -12.00 0.88
N PRO A 153 27.29 -13.06 1.08
CA PRO A 153 27.48 -14.09 0.07
C PRO A 153 26.18 -14.81 -0.34
N LEU A 154 25.30 -15.16 0.61
CA LEU A 154 24.02 -15.79 0.30
C LEU A 154 23.08 -14.83 -0.46
N LEU A 155 23.05 -13.56 -0.04
CA LEU A 155 22.27 -12.53 -0.72
C LEU A 155 22.73 -12.33 -2.17
N SER A 156 24.05 -12.31 -2.41
CA SER A 156 24.61 -12.21 -3.76
C SER A 156 24.26 -13.44 -4.62
N GLU A 157 24.27 -14.64 -4.04
CA GLU A 157 23.87 -15.88 -4.74
C GLU A 157 22.38 -15.85 -5.11
N TRP A 158 21.53 -15.43 -4.16
CA TRP A 158 20.09 -15.27 -4.37
C TRP A 158 19.78 -14.22 -5.44
N LEU A 159 20.48 -13.08 -5.43
CA LEU A 159 20.32 -12.04 -6.45
C LEU A 159 20.67 -12.55 -7.85
N GLN A 160 21.79 -13.27 -8.00
CA GLN A 160 22.18 -13.85 -9.29
C GLN A 160 21.15 -14.86 -9.80
N HIS A 161 20.54 -15.62 -8.89
CA HIS A 161 19.50 -16.58 -9.23
C HIS A 161 18.20 -15.91 -9.68
N ASN A 162 17.79 -14.81 -9.03
CA ASN A 162 16.53 -14.11 -9.36
C ASN A 162 16.66 -13.06 -10.47
N GLN A 163 17.85 -12.57 -10.79
CA GLN A 163 18.08 -11.68 -11.94
C GLN A 163 18.20 -12.42 -13.28
N ALA A 164 18.29 -13.75 -13.25
CA ALA A 164 18.35 -14.61 -14.42
C ALA A 164 16.97 -15.12 -14.89
N LEU A 165 15.90 -14.63 -14.26
CA LEU A 165 14.49 -14.88 -14.58
C LEU A 165 13.85 -13.56 -15.05
#